data_AF-A7A2Q8-F1
#
_entry.id   AF-A7A2Q8-F1
#
_cell.length_a   1.000
_cell.length_b   1.000
_cell.length_c   1.000
_cell.angle_alpha   90.00
_cell.angle_beta   90.00
_cell.angle_gamma   90.00
#
_symmetry.space_group_name_H-M   'P 1'
#
loop_
_entity.id
_entity.type
_entity.pdbx_description
1 polymer ?
#
loop_
_entity_poly.entity_id
_entity_poly.type
_entity_poly.pdbx_seq_one_letter_code
_entity_poly.pdbx_strand_id
1 'polypeptide(L)'
;MAAVFHDDGCLRECRDPDQIVGLRRDFALRHHMALWDVIESCDIDGASDASIRNAVPNDLSPIIMRSKIAHVFTTGAKAAQLYRKLCVPLLRAHGLDGMPMTQLPSTSPANAKADLPGLVEAYGCVARSVSQAS
;
A
#
# COMPACT_ATOMS: atom_id res chain seq x y z
N MET A 1 -14.63 19.09 5.72
CA MET A 1 -13.54 19.50 6.62
C MET A 1 -12.24 18.99 5.99
N ALA A 2 -11.52 19.85 5.27
CA ALA A 2 -10.25 19.47 4.66
C ALA A 2 -9.23 19.33 5.79
N ALA A 3 -8.77 18.11 6.04
CA ALA A 3 -7.59 17.91 6.86
C ALA A 3 -6.41 18.50 6.07
N VAL A 4 -6.07 19.75 6.38
CA VAL A 4 -4.81 20.34 5.96
C VAL A 4 -3.76 19.60 6.78
N PHE A 5 -3.13 18.60 6.17
CA PHE A 5 -1.97 17.90 6.71
C PHE A 5 -0.97 18.98 7.16
N HIS A 6 -0.77 19.12 8.47
CA HIS A 6 0.15 20.10 9.04
C HIS A 6 1.57 19.77 8.57
N ASP A 7 2.05 20.60 7.64
CA ASP A 7 3.43 20.86 7.29
C ASP A 7 4.33 19.65 7.00
N ASP A 8 3.99 18.87 5.97
CA ASP A 8 4.91 17.88 5.38
C ASP A 8 5.89 18.52 4.37
N GLY A 9 6.19 19.81 4.51
CA GLY A 9 7.13 20.54 3.65
C GLY A 9 8.50 19.87 3.57
N CYS A 10 8.93 19.21 4.65
CA CYS A 10 10.19 18.45 4.70
C CYS A 10 10.28 17.32 3.67
N LEU A 11 9.16 16.69 3.28
CA LEU A 11 9.14 15.64 2.26
C LEU A 11 9.46 16.17 0.85
N ARG A 12 9.26 17.47 0.61
CA ARG A 12 9.48 18.12 -0.70
C ARG A 12 10.89 18.68 -0.86
N GLU A 13 11.58 18.95 0.24
CA GLU A 13 12.86 19.67 0.25
C GLU A 13 14.05 18.79 0.61
N CYS A 14 13.83 17.69 1.34
CA CYS A 14 14.88 16.74 1.69
C CYS A 14 15.37 15.98 0.45
N ARG A 15 16.69 15.94 0.25
CA ARG A 15 17.36 15.21 -0.86
C ARG A 15 18.19 14.01 -0.41
N ASP A 16 18.34 13.83 0.90
CA ASP A 16 19.08 12.71 1.49
C ASP A 16 18.19 11.45 1.53
N PRO A 17 18.55 10.36 0.82
CA PRO A 17 17.73 9.15 0.74
C PRO A 17 17.36 8.55 2.10
N ASP A 18 18.29 8.51 3.04
CA ASP A 18 18.05 7.88 4.35
C ASP A 18 17.07 8.71 5.19
N GLN A 19 17.18 10.04 5.12
CA GLN A 19 16.22 10.95 5.75
C GLN A 19 14.86 10.89 5.07
N ILE A 20 14.79 10.78 3.74
CA ILE A 20 13.53 10.65 3.00
C ILE A 20 12.76 9.40 3.44
N VAL A 21 13.45 8.27 3.61
CA VAL A 21 12.82 7.03 4.09
C VAL A 21 12.27 7.22 5.50
N GLY A 22 13.05 7.82 6.40
CA GLY A 22 12.61 8.14 7.76
C GLY A 22 11.36 9.02 7.79
N LEU A 23 11.38 10.14 7.05
CA LEU A 23 10.26 11.08 7.00
C LEU A 23 8.98 10.45 6.43
N ARG A 24 9.10 9.61 5.38
CA ARG A 24 7.94 8.90 4.80
C ARG A 24 7.38 7.87 5.76
N ARG A 25 8.24 7.18 6.50
CA ARG A 25 7.82 6.24 7.55
C ARG A 25 7.08 6.99 8.66
N ASP A 26 7.61 8.11 9.14
CA ASP A 26 7.00 8.91 10.19
C ASP A 26 5.65 9.48 9.75
N PHE A 27 5.54 9.95 8.49
CA PHE A 27 4.25 10.32 7.90
C PHE A 27 3.25 9.17 7.96
N ALA A 28 3.62 7.97 7.48
CA ALA A 28 2.73 6.82 7.49
C ALA A 28 2.28 6.46 8.93
N LEU A 29 3.21 6.44 9.88
CA LEU A 29 2.92 6.11 11.29
C LEU A 29 2.00 7.16 11.95
N ARG A 30 2.25 8.46 11.74
CA ARG A 30 1.40 9.55 12.25
C ARG A 30 -0.03 9.48 11.71
N HIS A 31 -0.19 8.95 10.50
CA HIS A 31 -1.49 8.78 9.85
C HIS A 31 -2.06 7.36 9.97
N HIS A 32 -1.52 6.52 10.86
CA HIS A 32 -2.00 5.16 11.10
C HIS A 32 -2.04 4.28 9.83
N MET A 33 -1.06 4.48 8.95
CA MET A 33 -0.87 3.73 7.72
C MET A 33 0.34 2.80 7.82
N ALA A 34 0.22 1.61 7.25
CA ALA A 34 1.33 0.71 7.00
C ALA A 34 1.50 0.51 5.49
N LEU A 35 2.74 0.50 5.02
CA LEU A 35 3.08 0.20 3.62
C LEU A 35 3.87 -1.11 3.60
N TRP A 36 3.53 -1.98 2.66
CA TRP A 36 4.18 -3.28 2.49
C TRP A 36 4.05 -3.76 1.04
N ASP A 37 4.94 -4.66 0.61
CA ASP A 37 4.88 -5.30 -0.70
C ASP A 37 4.09 -6.61 -0.66
N VAL A 38 3.40 -6.94 -1.75
CA VAL A 38 2.65 -8.21 -1.85
C VAL A 38 3.59 -9.42 -1.92
N ILE A 39 4.71 -9.25 -2.63
CA ILE A 39 5.71 -10.29 -2.89
C ILE A 39 6.92 -10.04 -1.98
N GLU A 40 7.35 -11.07 -1.26
CA GLU A 40 8.61 -11.07 -0.51
C GLU A 40 9.78 -11.31 -1.48
N SER A 41 9.64 -12.30 -2.36
CA SER A 41 10.64 -12.62 -3.38
C SER A 41 10.00 -13.17 -4.65
N CYS A 42 10.54 -12.84 -5.82
CA CYS A 42 10.14 -13.45 -7.09
C CYS A 42 11.29 -13.43 -8.10
N ASP A 43 11.17 -14.26 -9.12
CA ASP A 43 11.97 -14.14 -10.33
C ASP A 43 11.28 -13.14 -11.27
N ILE A 44 12.00 -12.11 -11.71
CA ILE A 44 11.49 -11.07 -12.61
C ILE A 44 12.57 -10.66 -13.61
N ASP A 45 12.18 -10.53 -14.88
CA ASP A 45 13.03 -10.00 -15.93
C ASP A 45 12.90 -8.48 -15.97
N GLY A 46 13.92 -7.80 -15.46
CA GLY A 46 13.93 -6.34 -15.31
C GLY A 46 12.85 -5.87 -14.33
N ALA A 47 12.01 -4.92 -14.76
CA ALA A 47 10.87 -4.41 -13.98
C ALA A 47 9.51 -4.80 -14.60
N SER A 48 9.48 -5.90 -15.37
CA SER A 48 8.28 -6.32 -16.10
C SER A 48 7.37 -7.19 -15.24
N ASP A 49 6.26 -6.64 -14.81
CA ASP A 49 5.18 -7.35 -14.10
C ASP A 49 4.69 -8.63 -14.82
N ALA A 50 4.83 -8.69 -16.15
CA ALA A 50 4.43 -9.84 -16.96
C ALA A 50 5.40 -11.03 -16.82
N SER A 51 6.63 -10.78 -16.39
CA SER A 51 7.68 -11.80 -16.25
C SER A 51 7.75 -12.44 -14.86
N ILE A 52 6.98 -11.94 -13.89
CA ILE A 52 6.97 -12.43 -12.50
C ILE A 52 6.68 -13.93 -12.45
N ARG A 53 7.62 -14.69 -11.88
CA ARG A 53 7.56 -16.15 -11.67
C ARG A 53 8.00 -16.49 -10.24
N ASN A 54 7.65 -17.70 -9.80
CA ASN A 54 8.03 -18.25 -8.49
C ASN A 54 7.79 -17.27 -7.32
N ALA A 55 6.71 -16.49 -7.39
CA ALA A 55 6.42 -15.45 -6.43
C ALA A 55 6.08 -16.04 -5.06
N VAL A 56 6.87 -15.68 -4.05
CA VAL A 56 6.63 -15.95 -2.64
C VAL A 56 5.95 -14.71 -2.05
N PRO A 57 4.72 -14.82 -1.50
CA PRO A 57 4.06 -13.69 -0.87
C PRO A 57 4.69 -13.32 0.46
N ASN A 58 4.60 -12.05 0.82
CA ASN A 58 4.76 -11.65 2.22
C ASN A 58 3.60 -12.18 3.07
N ASP A 59 3.91 -12.82 4.20
CA ASP A 59 2.89 -13.16 5.20
C ASP A 59 2.53 -11.92 6.04
N LEU A 60 1.37 -11.34 5.72
CA LEU A 60 0.84 -10.16 6.40
C LEU A 60 0.09 -10.51 7.70
N SER A 61 -0.17 -11.79 7.96
CA SER A 61 -0.97 -12.25 9.10
C SER A 61 -0.43 -11.75 10.45
N PRO A 62 0.89 -11.83 10.74
CA PRO A 62 1.43 -11.37 12.02
C PRO A 62 1.19 -9.88 12.28
N ILE A 63 1.31 -9.04 11.24
CA ILE A 63 1.12 -7.59 11.34
C ILE A 63 -0.36 -7.27 11.54
N ILE A 64 -1.24 -7.92 10.78
CA ILE A 64 -2.69 -7.71 10.89
C ILE A 64 -3.19 -8.14 12.28
N MET A 65 -2.79 -9.31 12.77
CA MET A 65 -3.25 -9.83 14.07
C MET A 65 -2.77 -9.00 15.26
N ARG A 66 -1.64 -8.31 15.14
CA ARG A 66 -1.02 -7.54 16.23
C ARG A 66 -1.31 -6.04 16.15
N SER A 67 -2.12 -5.61 15.19
CA SER A 67 -2.42 -4.20 14.95
C SER A 67 -3.93 -3.95 14.82
N LYS A 68 -4.31 -2.69 14.58
CA LYS A 68 -5.69 -2.28 14.30
C LYS A 68 -5.99 -2.21 12.79
N ILE A 69 -5.22 -2.92 11.95
CA ILE A 69 -5.45 -2.93 10.51
C ILE A 69 -6.80 -3.58 10.22
N ALA A 70 -7.69 -2.83 9.59
CA ALA A 70 -9.04 -3.25 9.27
C ALA A 70 -9.33 -3.25 7.76
N HIS A 71 -8.40 -2.77 6.93
CA HIS A 71 -8.59 -2.66 5.49
C HIS A 71 -7.25 -2.68 4.75
N VAL A 72 -7.18 -3.38 3.62
CA VAL A 72 -6.01 -3.42 2.73
C VAL A 72 -6.29 -2.65 1.44
N PHE A 73 -5.38 -1.74 1.09
CA PHE A 73 -5.42 -1.04 -0.19
C PHE A 73 -4.27 -1.53 -1.07
N THR A 74 -4.58 -2.03 -2.26
CA THR A 74 -3.56 -2.44 -3.23
C THR A 74 -3.39 -1.40 -4.32
N THR A 75 -2.15 -1.10 -4.71
CA THR A 75 -1.80 0.00 -5.59
C THR A 75 -1.50 -0.49 -7.01
N GLY A 76 -2.54 -0.92 -7.72
CA GLY A 76 -2.45 -1.38 -9.11
C GLY A 76 -3.04 -2.77 -9.34
N ALA A 77 -3.31 -3.09 -10.61
CA ALA A 77 -3.99 -4.32 -10.99
C ALA A 77 -3.16 -5.59 -10.67
N LYS A 78 -1.84 -5.55 -10.90
CA LYS A 78 -0.95 -6.68 -10.62
C LYS A 78 -0.86 -6.96 -9.12
N ALA A 79 -0.66 -5.93 -8.29
CA ALA A 79 -0.66 -6.05 -6.84
C ALA A 79 -1.98 -6.65 -6.33
N ALA A 80 -3.11 -6.15 -6.82
CA ALA A 80 -4.44 -6.68 -6.48
C ALA A 80 -4.62 -8.15 -6.85
N GLN A 81 -4.17 -8.54 -8.05
CA GLN A 81 -4.21 -9.92 -8.53
C GLN A 81 -3.37 -10.85 -7.64
N LEU A 82 -2.12 -10.46 -7.37
CA LEU A 82 -1.19 -11.26 -6.57
C LEU A 82 -1.65 -11.36 -5.11
N TYR A 83 -2.16 -10.28 -4.52
CA TYR A 83 -2.68 -10.29 -3.16
C TYR A 83 -3.83 -11.30 -3.02
N ARG A 84 -4.80 -11.26 -3.96
CA ARG A 84 -5.92 -12.22 -3.96
C ARG A 84 -5.45 -13.66 -4.16
N LYS A 85 -4.44 -13.89 -5.00
CA LYS A 85 -3.94 -15.22 -5.32
C LYS A 85 -3.08 -15.81 -4.20
N LEU A 86 -2.25 -15.01 -3.55
CA LEU A 86 -1.18 -15.47 -2.68
C LEU A 86 -1.41 -15.10 -1.20
N CYS A 87 -1.79 -13.85 -0.89
CA CYS A 87 -1.95 -13.40 0.49
C CYS A 87 -3.30 -13.82 1.10
N VAL A 88 -4.40 -13.73 0.35
CA VAL A 88 -5.74 -14.09 0.87
C VAL A 88 -5.81 -15.53 1.40
N PRO A 89 -5.27 -16.55 0.71
CA PRO A 89 -5.22 -17.91 1.26
C PRO A 89 -4.46 -18.02 2.59
N LEU A 90 -3.35 -17.29 2.75
CA LEU A 90 -2.57 -17.25 3.99
C LEU A 90 -3.37 -16.60 5.12
N LEU A 91 -3.97 -15.44 4.86
CA LEU A 91 -4.83 -14.75 5.82
C LEU A 91 -5.98 -15.64 6.29
N ARG A 92 -6.62 -16.36 5.35
CA ARG A 92 -7.66 -17.34 5.66
C ARG A 92 -7.16 -18.45 6.57
N ALA A 93 -5.96 -19.00 6.32
CA ALA A 93 -5.36 -20.03 7.17
C ALA A 93 -5.13 -19.55 8.62
N HIS A 94 -4.96 -18.23 8.81
CA HIS A 94 -4.84 -17.59 10.13
C HIS A 94 -6.16 -17.06 10.70
N GLY A 95 -7.31 -17.43 10.13
CA GLY A 95 -8.64 -17.02 10.63
C GLY A 95 -9.03 -15.57 10.31
N LEU A 96 -8.34 -14.93 9.36
CA LEU A 96 -8.60 -13.57 8.89
C LEU A 96 -9.43 -13.57 7.59
N ASP A 97 -10.30 -14.57 7.42
CA ASP A 97 -11.17 -14.72 6.25
C ASP A 97 -12.22 -13.60 6.28
N GLY A 98 -12.03 -12.57 5.45
CA GLY A 98 -12.88 -11.39 5.44
C GLY A 98 -12.15 -10.06 5.54
N MET A 99 -10.80 -10.04 5.62
CA MET A 99 -10.02 -8.81 5.53
C MET A 99 -10.42 -7.99 4.29
N PRO A 100 -11.09 -6.83 4.46
CA PRO A 100 -11.54 -6.01 3.35
C PRO A 100 -10.38 -5.54 2.50
N MET A 101 -10.59 -5.49 1.18
CA MET A 101 -9.56 -5.07 0.24
C MET A 101 -10.16 -4.17 -0.85
N THR A 102 -9.46 -3.07 -1.15
CA THR A 102 -9.78 -2.18 -2.28
C THR A 102 -8.59 -2.07 -3.22
N GLN A 103 -8.86 -2.21 -4.52
CA GLN A 103 -7.88 -1.97 -5.57
C GLN A 103 -7.90 -0.50 -5.97
N LEU A 104 -6.75 0.14 -5.87
CA LEU A 104 -6.50 1.52 -6.29
C LEU A 104 -5.68 1.54 -7.59
N PRO A 105 -5.74 2.64 -8.36
CA PRO A 105 -4.85 2.83 -9.50
C PRO A 105 -3.38 2.85 -9.05
N SER A 106 -2.48 2.39 -9.92
CA SER A 106 -1.05 2.44 -9.64
C SER A 106 -0.56 3.89 -9.67
N THR A 107 0.32 4.24 -8.72
CA THR A 107 1.03 5.53 -8.68
C THR A 107 2.32 5.52 -9.51
N SER A 108 2.62 4.42 -10.20
CA SER A 108 3.81 4.30 -11.05
C SER A 108 3.73 5.26 -12.25
N PRO A 109 4.85 5.87 -12.68
CA PRO A 109 4.91 6.66 -13.91
C PRO A 109 4.44 5.89 -15.16
N ALA A 110 4.53 4.55 -15.14
CA ALA A 110 4.04 3.70 -16.22
C ALA A 110 2.50 3.72 -16.36
N ASN A 111 1.78 4.17 -15.32
CA ASN A 111 0.34 4.36 -15.38
C ASN A 111 -0.02 5.69 -16.07
N ALA A 112 0.20 5.76 -17.39
CA ALA A 112 -0.09 6.94 -18.20
C ALA A 112 -1.60 7.29 -18.30
N LYS A 113 -2.48 6.51 -17.67
CA LYS A 113 -3.94 6.69 -17.72
C LYS A 113 -4.49 7.59 -16.62
N ALA A 114 -3.74 7.82 -15.54
CA ALA A 114 -4.20 8.61 -14.40
C ALA A 114 -3.30 9.83 -14.22
N ASP A 115 -3.90 11.02 -14.27
CA ASP A 115 -3.23 12.25 -13.87
C ASP A 115 -3.22 12.38 -12.34
N LEU A 116 -2.42 13.31 -11.82
CA LEU A 116 -2.31 13.52 -10.38
C LEU A 116 -3.67 13.83 -9.72
N PRO A 117 -4.54 14.70 -10.29
CA PRO A 117 -5.89 14.91 -9.75
C PRO A 117 -6.71 13.63 -9.65
N GLY A 118 -6.74 12.79 -10.70
CA GLY A 118 -7.48 11.53 -10.69
C GLY A 118 -6.93 10.53 -9.66
N LEU A 119 -5.60 10.50 -9.45
CA LEU A 119 -4.99 9.71 -8.39
C LEU A 119 -5.42 10.22 -7.00
N VAL A 120 -5.42 11.53 -6.77
CA VAL A 120 -5.85 12.12 -5.48
C VAL A 120 -7.31 11.76 -5.19
N GLU A 121 -8.19 11.85 -6.18
CA GLU A 121 -9.59 11.49 -6.04
C GLU A 121 -9.75 10.00 -5.68
N ALA A 122 -9.09 9.11 -6.43
CA ALA A 122 -9.15 7.67 -6.23
C ALA A 122 -8.65 7.25 -4.84
N TYR A 123 -7.59 7.89 -4.34
CA TYR A 123 -7.02 7.61 -3.02
C TYR A 123 -7.79 8.25 -1.86
N GLY A 124 -8.80 9.08 -2.14
CA GLY A 124 -9.61 9.72 -1.09
C GLY A 124 -10.30 8.73 -0.13
N CYS A 125 -10.53 7.48 -0.56
CA CYS A 125 -11.06 6.44 0.32
C CYS A 125 -10.08 6.03 1.43
N VAL A 126 -8.77 6.10 1.17
CA VAL A 126 -7.73 5.81 2.17
C VAL A 126 -7.82 6.83 3.30
N ALA A 127 -7.85 8.13 2.96
CA ALA A 127 -7.98 9.20 3.94
C ALA A 127 -9.25 9.05 4.79
N ARG A 128 -10.38 8.70 4.18
CA ARG A 128 -11.64 8.45 4.90
C ARG A 128 -11.58 7.25 5.84
N SER A 129 -10.87 6.19 5.46
CA SER A 129 -10.73 4.98 6.29
C SER A 129 -9.95 5.23 7.58
N VAL A 130 -8.95 6.13 7.53
CA VAL A 130 -8.17 6.53 8.70
C VAL A 130 -9.00 7.37 9.68
N SER A 131 -9.85 8.28 9.19
CA SER A 131 -10.72 9.12 10.04
C SER A 131 -11.80 8.35 10.80
N GLN A 132 -12.19 7.16 10.34
CA GLN A 132 -13.24 6.35 10.99
C GLN A 132 -12.70 5.36 12.03
N ALA A 133 -11.39 5.17 12.09
CA ALA A 133 -10.75 4.25 13.03
C ALA A 133 -10.39 4.88 14.40
N SER A 134 -10.93 6.08 14.68
CA SER A 134 -10.72 6.86 15.91
C SER A 134 -11.71 6.53 17.01
#